data_AF-A0A523R7R7-F1
#
_entry.id   AF-A0A523R7R7-F1
#
_cell.length_a   1.000
_cell.length_b   1.000
_cell.length_c   1.000
_cell.angle_alpha   90.00
_cell.angle_beta   90.00
_cell.angle_gamma   90.00
#
_symmetry.space_group_name_H-M   'P 1'
#
loop_
_entity.id
_entity.type
_entity.pdbx_description
1 polymer ?
#
loop_
_entity_poly.entity_id
_entity_poly.type
_entity_poly.pdbx_seq_one_letter_code
_entity_poly.pdbx_strand_id
1 'polypeptide(L)'
;MIAYDLQCINDHSFEGWFEDIKAYEEQEKNGLIACPICNSTSIARLPSTFAIKSSISIKNFSDHKEDLTNISRKIMDFVDKNFDDVGTDFTKEALKMHYGVSGPRNIRGVSTKEEEKTLKE
;
A
#
# COMPACT_ATOMS: atom_id res chain seq x y z
N MET A 1 26.38 16.46 11.12
CA MET A 1 25.27 16.78 12.04
C MET A 1 23.99 16.26 11.43
N ILE A 2 23.24 15.45 12.18
CA ILE A 2 21.99 14.81 11.79
C ILE A 2 20.92 15.10 12.84
N ALA A 3 19.66 15.25 12.40
CA ALA A 3 18.52 15.43 13.29
C ALA A 3 17.66 14.17 13.26
N TYR A 4 17.21 13.73 14.44
CA TYR A 4 16.25 12.64 14.59
C TYR A 4 15.04 13.12 15.37
N ASP A 5 13.86 12.70 14.91
CA ASP A 5 12.64 12.77 15.68
C ASP A 5 12.66 11.66 16.74
N LEU A 6 12.49 12.02 18.00
CA LEU A 6 12.59 11.13 19.15
C LEU A 6 11.28 11.18 19.95
N GLN A 7 10.94 10.07 20.60
CA GLN A 7 9.76 9.96 21.46
C GLN A 7 10.09 9.18 22.73
N CYS A 8 9.62 9.65 23.89
CA CYS A 8 9.77 8.92 25.15
C CYS A 8 8.58 7.99 25.43
N ILE A 9 8.70 7.13 26.46
CA ILE A 9 7.64 6.22 26.92
C ILE A 9 6.32 6.94 27.31
N ASN A 10 6.38 8.23 27.63
CA ASN A 10 5.21 9.05 27.98
C ASN A 10 4.61 9.79 26.76
N ASP A 11 4.94 9.35 25.55
CA ASP A 11 4.40 9.87 24.28
C ASP A 11 4.82 11.31 23.93
N HIS A 12 5.79 11.88 24.65
CA HIS A 12 6.35 13.20 24.32
C HIS A 12 7.35 13.10 23.17
N SER A 13 7.10 13.86 22.10
CA SER A 13 8.00 13.97 20.94
C SER A 13 8.92 15.18 21.04
N PHE A 14 10.18 15.02 20.62
CA PHE A 14 11.18 16.08 20.55
C PHE A 14 12.26 15.76 19.51
N GLU A 15 13.04 16.76 19.11
CA GLU A 15 14.11 16.60 18.11
C GLU A 15 15.49 16.53 18.78
N GLY A 16 16.30 15.54 18.40
CA GLY A 16 17.67 15.37 18.87
C GLY A 16 18.69 15.62 17.75
N TRP A 17 19.68 16.46 18.03
CA TRP A 17 20.74 16.83 17.09
C TRP A 17 22.04 16.14 17.48
N PHE A 18 22.58 15.33 16.56
CA PHE A 18 23.79 14.53 16.79
C PHE A 18 24.84 14.83 15.72
N GLU A 19 26.11 14.61 16.02
CA GLU A 19 27.19 14.83 15.05
C GLU A 19 27.06 13.89 13.84
N ASP A 20 26.88 12.60 14.13
CA ASP A 20 26.64 11.52 13.16
C ASP A 20 25.79 10.40 13.79
N ILE A 21 25.57 9.31 13.04
CA ILE A 21 24.79 8.16 13.49
C ILE A 21 25.46 7.39 14.64
N LYS A 22 26.80 7.36 14.69
CA LYS A 22 27.54 6.65 15.74
C LYS A 22 27.41 7.38 17.07
N ALA A 23 27.46 8.70 17.05
CA ALA A 23 27.24 9.54 18.23
C ALA A 23 25.85 9.32 18.81
N TYR A 24 24.82 9.17 17.97
CA TYR A 24 23.47 8.80 18.42
C TYR A 24 23.46 7.43 19.10
N GLU A 25 23.96 6.39 18.43
CA GLU A 25 23.94 5.01 18.96
C GLU A 25 24.72 4.89 20.28
N GLU A 26 25.85 5.58 20.41
CA GLU A 26 26.63 5.60 21.65
C GLU A 26 25.88 6.31 22.79
N GLN A 27 25.26 7.46 22.51
CA GLN A 27 24.48 8.19 23.52
C GLN A 27 23.21 7.45 23.93
N GLU A 28 22.51 6.81 22.99
CA GLU A 28 21.34 5.98 23.26
C GLU A 28 21.71 4.78 24.13
N LYS A 29 22.77 4.04 23.76
CA LYS A 29 23.27 2.88 24.50
C LYS A 29 23.70 3.24 25.91
N ASN A 30 24.30 4.41 26.10
CA ASN A 30 24.74 4.91 27.39
C ASN A 30 23.60 5.59 28.19
N GLY A 31 22.38 5.67 27.64
CA GLY A 31 21.23 6.28 28.31
C GLY A 31 21.38 7.79 28.52
N LEU A 32 22.16 8.47 27.67
CA LEU A 32 22.47 9.90 27.78
C LEU A 32 21.44 10.81 27.09
N ILE A 33 20.47 10.22 26.40
CA ILE A 33 19.39 10.94 25.73
C ILE A 33 18.19 10.99 26.68
N ALA A 34 17.81 12.19 27.13
CA ALA A 34 16.70 12.39 28.05
C ALA A 34 15.58 13.23 27.42
N CYS A 35 14.33 12.86 27.71
CA CYS A 35 13.17 13.64 27.30
C CYS A 35 13.17 15.01 28.01
N PRO A 36 13.08 16.13 27.29
CA PRO A 36 13.10 17.47 27.89
C PRO A 36 11.86 17.79 28.74
N ILE A 37 10.79 16.99 28.63
CA ILE A 37 9.51 17.23 29.33
C ILE A 37 9.41 16.39 30.62
N CYS A 38 9.79 15.12 30.57
CA CYS A 38 9.65 14.20 31.71
C CYS A 38 10.95 13.60 32.23
N ASN A 39 12.09 13.95 31.62
CA ASN A 39 13.42 13.47 31.99
C ASN A 39 13.62 11.94 31.90
N SER A 40 12.72 11.23 31.20
CA SER A 40 12.87 9.80 30.91
C SER A 40 13.98 9.59 29.88
N THR A 41 14.83 8.58 30.12
CA THR A 41 15.88 8.14 29.19
C THR A 41 15.44 6.97 28.30
N SER A 42 14.20 6.51 28.43
CA SER A 42 13.59 5.51 27.55
C SER A 42 13.06 6.21 26.30
N ILE A 43 13.94 6.36 25.30
CA ILE A 43 13.70 7.08 24.06
C ILE A 43 13.66 6.11 22.88
N ALA A 44 12.77 6.35 21.92
CA ALA A 44 12.69 5.65 20.65
C ALA A 44 12.78 6.65 19.48
N ARG A 45 13.46 6.28 18.41
CA ARG A 45 13.50 7.07 17.17
C ARG A 45 12.21 6.91 16.37
N LEU A 46 11.59 8.02 16.00
CA LEU A 46 10.48 8.05 15.07
C LEU A 46 10.98 8.01 13.62
N PRO A 47 10.32 7.28 12.71
CA PRO A 47 10.65 7.32 11.30
C PRO A 47 10.37 8.72 10.73
N SER A 48 11.37 9.32 10.08
CA SER A 48 11.22 10.62 9.43
C SER A 48 10.12 10.56 8.39
N THR A 49 9.04 11.34 8.58
CA THR A 49 7.97 11.45 7.59
C THR A 49 8.40 12.41 6.49
N PHE A 50 9.23 11.95 5.55
CA PHE A 50 9.21 12.58 4.24
C PHE A 50 7.84 12.28 3.65
N ALA A 51 7.08 13.33 3.35
CA ALA A 51 5.79 13.22 2.69
C ALA A 51 6.00 12.70 1.25
N ILE A 52 6.30 11.41 1.11
CA ILE A 52 6.02 10.68 -0.11
C ILE A 52 4.50 10.72 -0.20
N LYS A 53 3.96 11.36 -1.24
CA LYS A 53 2.57 11.13 -1.67
C LYS A 53 2.45 9.68 -2.12
N SER A 54 2.58 8.74 -1.18
CA SER A 54 2.00 7.44 -1.30
C SER A 54 0.51 7.69 -1.17
N SER A 55 -0.23 7.31 -2.21
CA SER A 55 -1.68 7.34 -2.24
C SER A 55 -2.22 6.82 -0.90
N ILE A 56 -2.86 7.70 -0.13
CA ILE A 56 -3.77 7.37 0.98
C ILE A 56 -3.26 6.24 1.89
N SER A 57 -2.62 6.62 2.99
CA SER A 57 -2.42 5.73 4.13
C SER A 57 -3.79 5.33 4.66
N ILE A 58 -4.25 4.15 4.27
CA ILE A 58 -5.38 3.46 4.90
C ILE A 58 -4.91 3.08 6.30
N LYS A 59 -5.53 3.70 7.31
CA LYS A 59 -5.43 3.32 8.73
C LYS A 59 -5.50 1.79 8.89
N ASN A 60 -4.52 1.23 9.59
CA ASN A 60 -4.56 -0.02 10.36
C ASN A 60 -5.47 -1.15 9.81
N PHE A 61 -4.96 -1.93 8.86
CA PHE A 61 -5.47 -3.27 8.53
C PHE A 61 -4.50 -4.35 9.04
N SER A 62 -4.27 -4.42 10.35
CA SER A 62 -3.47 -5.50 10.95
C SER A 62 -4.31 -6.70 11.38
N ASP A 63 -5.64 -6.60 11.48
CA ASP A 63 -6.48 -7.68 12.00
C ASP A 63 -7.25 -8.49 10.93
N HIS A 64 -7.20 -8.09 9.65
CA HIS A 64 -7.99 -8.74 8.57
C HIS A 64 -7.17 -9.23 7.37
N LYS A 65 -5.85 -9.43 7.51
CA LYS A 65 -5.01 -9.93 6.39
C LYS A 65 -5.51 -11.28 5.85
N GLU A 66 -5.88 -12.22 6.73
CA GLU A 66 -6.42 -13.52 6.31
C GLU A 66 -7.76 -13.37 5.58
N ASP A 67 -8.63 -12.48 6.07
CA ASP A 67 -9.95 -12.25 5.50
C ASP A 67 -9.87 -11.67 4.08
N LEU A 68 -8.96 -10.71 3.85
CA LEU A 68 -8.70 -10.14 2.52
C LEU A 68 -8.19 -11.19 1.53
N THR A 69 -7.33 -12.13 1.95
CA THR A 69 -6.85 -13.21 1.07
C THR A 69 -7.93 -14.23 0.74
N ASN A 70 -8.84 -14.48 1.67
CA ASN A 70 -9.97 -15.38 1.45
C ASN A 70 -11.00 -14.75 0.51
N ILE A 71 -11.25 -13.45 0.66
CA ILE A 71 -12.13 -12.69 -0.22
C ILE A 71 -11.54 -12.63 -1.64
N SER A 72 -10.25 -12.31 -1.79
CA SER A 72 -9.62 -12.22 -3.12
C SER A 72 -9.66 -13.56 -3.88
N ARG A 73 -9.41 -14.67 -3.18
CA ARG A 73 -9.53 -16.02 -3.75
C ARG A 73 -10.95 -16.34 -4.18
N LYS A 74 -11.97 -16.02 -3.37
CA LYS A 74 -13.38 -16.22 -3.76
C LYS A 74 -13.75 -15.41 -5.01
N ILE A 75 -13.22 -14.20 -5.15
CA ILE A 75 -13.43 -13.38 -6.34
C ILE A 75 -12.76 -14.03 -7.56
N MET A 76 -11.50 -14.44 -7.45
CA MET A 76 -10.78 -15.13 -8.54
C MET A 76 -11.51 -16.41 -8.96
N ASP A 77 -11.90 -17.26 -8.00
CA ASP A 77 -12.65 -18.49 -8.26
C ASP A 77 -14.00 -18.22 -8.95
N PHE A 78 -14.68 -17.13 -8.57
CA PHE A 78 -15.92 -16.73 -9.21
C PHE A 78 -15.69 -16.31 -10.65
N VAL A 79 -14.65 -15.51 -10.93
CA VAL A 79 -14.32 -15.08 -12.28
C VAL A 79 -13.87 -16.27 -13.14
N ASP A 80 -13.11 -17.22 -12.60
CA ASP A 80 -12.69 -18.45 -13.29
C ASP A 80 -13.87 -19.37 -13.65
N LYS A 81 -14.87 -19.46 -12.78
CA LYS A 81 -16.01 -20.38 -13.00
C LYS A 81 -17.14 -19.78 -13.83
N ASN A 82 -17.28 -18.44 -13.85
CA ASN A 82 -18.43 -17.77 -14.43
C ASN A 82 -18.13 -16.94 -15.68
N PHE A 83 -16.86 -16.82 -16.09
CA PHE A 83 -16.45 -16.05 -17.26
C PHE A 83 -15.59 -16.89 -18.20
N ASP A 84 -15.87 -16.78 -19.50
CA ASP A 84 -15.07 -17.38 -20.55
C ASP A 84 -13.81 -16.53 -20.78
N ASP A 85 -12.63 -17.14 -20.67
CA ASP A 85 -11.36 -16.48 -20.97
C ASP A 85 -11.08 -16.49 -22.48
N VAL A 86 -11.22 -15.33 -23.12
CA VAL A 86 -11.03 -15.15 -24.57
C VAL A 86 -9.68 -14.49 -24.90
N GLY A 87 -8.82 -14.25 -23.91
CA GLY A 87 -7.48 -13.71 -24.11
C GLY A 87 -7.46 -12.41 -24.92
N THR A 88 -6.63 -12.36 -25.97
CA THR A 88 -6.46 -11.18 -26.86
C THR A 88 -7.65 -10.94 -27.79
N ASP A 89 -8.58 -11.89 -27.92
CA ASP A 89 -9.77 -11.75 -28.76
C ASP A 89 -10.92 -11.02 -28.04
N PHE A 90 -10.69 -10.50 -26.83
CA PHE A 90 -11.71 -9.85 -26.01
C PHE A 90 -12.50 -8.79 -26.76
N THR A 91 -11.80 -7.87 -27.42
CA THR A 91 -12.42 -6.77 -28.18
C THR A 91 -13.35 -7.29 -29.27
N LYS A 92 -12.91 -8.32 -30.00
CA LYS A 92 -13.67 -8.93 -31.08
C LYS A 92 -14.92 -9.64 -30.56
N GLU A 93 -14.79 -10.42 -29.49
CA GLU A 93 -15.91 -11.14 -28.88
C GLU A 93 -16.91 -10.18 -28.21
N ALA A 94 -16.44 -9.12 -27.56
CA ALA A 94 -17.27 -8.06 -27.00
C ALA A 94 -18.09 -7.35 -28.09
N LEU A 95 -17.46 -6.95 -29.19
CA LEU A 95 -18.16 -6.31 -30.31
C LEU A 95 -19.15 -7.27 -31.00
N LYS A 96 -18.81 -8.56 -31.15
CA LYS A 96 -19.76 -9.56 -31.66
C LYS A 96 -21.02 -9.65 -30.80
N MET A 97 -20.89 -9.58 -29.47
CA MET A 97 -22.04 -9.53 -28.58
C MET A 97 -22.81 -8.22 -28.69
N HIS A 98 -22.10 -7.08 -28.76
CA HIS A 98 -22.71 -5.75 -28.90
C HIS A 98 -23.56 -5.65 -30.19
N TYR A 99 -23.06 -6.17 -31.31
CA TYR A 99 -23.78 -6.18 -32.59
C TYR A 99 -24.73 -7.37 -32.78
N GLY A 100 -24.90 -8.24 -31.76
CA GLY A 100 -25.84 -9.36 -31.80
C GLY A 100 -25.44 -10.54 -32.68
N VAL A 101 -24.17 -10.62 -33.10
CA VAL A 101 -23.61 -11.75 -33.87
C VAL A 101 -23.49 -13.01 -33.00
N SER A 102 -23.23 -12.83 -31.72
CA SER A 102 -23.19 -13.90 -30.70
C SER A 102 -24.08 -13.55 -29.52
N GLY A 103 -24.63 -14.57 -28.85
CA GLY A 103 -25.44 -14.37 -27.65
C GLY A 103 -24.67 -13.74 -26.49
N PRO A 104 -25.38 -13.08 -25.56
CA PRO A 104 -24.76 -12.48 -24.38
C PRO A 104 -24.20 -13.56 -23.46
N ARG A 105 -22.94 -13.40 -23.06
CA ARG A 105 -22.27 -14.25 -22.07
C ARG A 105 -21.16 -13.46 -21.36
N ASN A 106 -20.74 -13.96 -20.22
CA ASN A 106 -19.66 -13.38 -19.45
C ASN A 106 -18.31 -13.74 -20.10
N ILE A 107 -17.55 -12.75 -20.55
CA ILE A 107 -16.20 -12.95 -21.10
C ILE A 107 -15.18 -12.13 -20.33
N ARG A 108 -13.95 -12.61 -20.29
CA ARG A 108 -12.77 -11.89 -19.79
C ARG A 108 -11.60 -12.02 -20.77
N GLY A 109 -10.70 -11.06 -20.76
CA GLY A 109 -9.51 -11.10 -21.60
C GLY A 109 -8.75 -9.78 -21.53
N VAL A 110 -7.96 -9.51 -22.57
CA VAL A 110 -7.10 -8.33 -22.66
C VAL A 110 -7.40 -7.57 -23.94
N SER A 111 -7.31 -6.25 -23.86
CA SER A 111 -7.43 -5.34 -25.00
C SER A 111 -6.22 -4.45 -25.10
N THR A 112 -5.91 -4.00 -26.30
CA THR A 112 -4.90 -2.96 -26.53
C THR A 112 -5.48 -1.56 -26.28
N LYS A 113 -4.62 -0.55 -26.12
CA LYS A 113 -5.04 0.85 -25.95
C LYS A 113 -5.86 1.39 -27.14
N GLU A 114 -5.61 0.89 -28.34
CA GLU A 114 -6.35 1.28 -29.53
C GLU A 114 -7.76 0.68 -29.51
N GLU A 115 -7.85 -0.60 -29.19
CA GLU A 115 -9.12 -1.32 -29.04
C GLU A 115 -9.99 -0.77 -27.90
N GLU A 116 -9.40 -0.35 -26.78
CA GLU A 116 -10.12 0.30 -25.69
C GLU A 116 -10.85 1.58 -26.12
N LYS A 117 -10.35 2.29 -27.14
CA LYS A 117 -11.06 3.47 -27.68
C LYS A 117 -12.32 3.03 -28.40
N THR A 118 -12.22 1.99 -29.23
CA THR A 118 -13.36 1.42 -29.95
C THR A 118 -14.42 0.84 -29.01
N LEU A 119 -14.02 0.31 -27.84
CA LEU A 119 -14.96 -0.23 -26.85
C LEU A 119 -15.67 0.85 -26.00
N LYS A 120 -15.22 2.11 -26.04
CA LYS A 120 -15.83 3.22 -25.30
C LYS A 120 -16.92 3.95 -26.08
N GLU A 121 -16.92 3.80 -27.40
CA GLU A 121 -17.90 4.37 -28.33
C GLU A 121 -19.16 3.49 -28.38
#